data_AF-A0A7L1Q8Q5-F1
#
_entry.id   AF-A0A7L1Q8Q5-F1
#
_cell.length_a   1.000
_cell.length_b   1.000
_cell.length_c   1.000
_cell.angle_alpha   90.00
_cell.angle_beta   90.00
_cell.angle_gamma   90.00
#
_symmetry.space_group_name_H-M   'P 1'
#
loop_
_entity.id
_entity.type
_entity.pdbx_description
1 polymer ?
#
loop_
_entity_poly.entity_id
_entity_poly.type
_entity_poly.pdbx_seq_one_letter_code
_entity_poly.pdbx_strand_id
1 'polypeptide(L)'
;MKLFMAMLKENENEHCPPTKLLNLAGQLCQELQSSSPSLEKLVEAMMGCKNKKYFLTNIHVVRACVSVHIHKGQHDAACRLLEYCEAEEKDELVQLWHEIHYQRVMEKHQKDCLTPLQKFRCRKRNPPPISLCPEGLKMRNYSEEVRQRLRRFAAEVTANPNMKQREGLARDTNLQPTQVYNWFANYRRRQKS
;
A
#
# COMPACT_ATOMS: atom_id res chain seq x y z
N MET A 1 5.00 27.43 11.21
CA MET A 1 5.01 27.80 9.78
C MET A 1 5.84 29.03 9.42
N LYS A 2 5.64 30.23 9.99
CA LYS A 2 6.39 31.45 9.57
C LYS A 2 7.92 31.29 9.62
N LEU A 3 8.44 30.75 10.73
CA LEU A 3 9.86 30.45 10.90
C LEU A 3 10.38 29.48 9.83
N PHE A 4 9.64 28.41 9.55
CA PHE A 4 9.98 27.45 8.52
C PHE A 4 10.05 28.09 7.13
N MET A 5 9.08 28.93 6.76
CA MET A 5 9.09 29.60 5.46
C MET A 5 10.26 30.58 5.30
N ALA A 6 10.67 31.26 6.38
CA ALA A 6 11.88 32.09 6.37
C ALA A 6 13.13 31.25 6.15
N MET A 7 13.30 30.16 6.91
CA MET A 7 14.42 29.24 6.73
C MET A 7 14.44 28.60 5.33
N LEU A 8 13.28 28.23 4.79
CA LEU A 8 13.19 27.65 3.45
C LEU A 8 13.69 28.63 2.38
N LYS A 9 13.33 29.92 2.51
CA LYS A 9 13.76 30.98 1.60
C LYS A 9 15.25 31.30 1.73
N GLU A 10 15.77 31.33 2.96
CA GLU A 10 17.22 31.53 3.21
C GLU A 10 18.07 30.42 2.57
N ASN A 11 17.55 29.19 2.55
CA ASN A 11 18.27 28.01 2.08
C ASN A 11 17.86 27.58 0.65
N GLU A 12 17.14 28.42 -0.10
CA GLU A 12 16.57 28.08 -1.41
C GLU A 12 17.64 27.76 -2.47
N ASN A 13 18.81 28.40 -2.36
CA ASN A 13 19.94 28.25 -3.27
C ASN A 13 21.04 27.33 -2.74
N GLU A 14 20.92 26.82 -1.52
CA GLU A 14 21.91 25.88 -0.99
C GLU A 14 21.82 24.54 -1.72
N HIS A 15 22.95 23.84 -1.88
CA HIS A 15 22.97 22.54 -2.54
C HIS A 15 22.37 21.42 -1.68
N CYS A 16 22.39 21.58 -0.36
CA CYS A 16 21.84 20.64 0.61
C CYS A 16 21.16 21.43 1.74
N PRO A 17 19.85 21.23 1.98
CA PRO A 17 19.16 21.94 3.05
C PRO A 17 19.65 21.48 4.43
N PRO A 18 19.72 22.38 5.43
CA PRO A 18 20.14 22.03 6.78
C PRO A 18 19.24 20.95 7.40
N THR A 19 19.81 20.00 8.14
CA THR A 19 19.05 18.93 8.82
C THR A 19 17.95 19.48 9.73
N LYS A 20 18.18 20.64 10.37
CA LYS A 20 17.17 21.34 11.18
C LYS A 20 15.92 21.70 10.37
N LEU A 21 16.09 22.11 9.11
CA LEU A 21 15.00 22.45 8.20
C LEU A 21 14.21 21.20 7.82
N LEU A 22 14.89 20.10 7.48
CA LEU A 22 14.27 18.82 7.13
C LEU A 22 13.47 18.23 8.30
N ASN A 23 14.02 18.26 9.51
CA ASN A 23 13.33 17.80 10.71
C ASN A 23 12.10 18.65 11.01
N LEU A 24 12.22 19.98 10.90
CA LEU A 24 11.09 20.89 11.10
C LEU A 24 9.98 20.68 10.04
N ALA A 25 10.34 20.37 8.80
CA ALA A 25 9.37 20.00 7.77
C ALA A 25 8.57 18.75 8.16
N GLY A 26 9.24 17.69 8.62
CA GLY A 26 8.59 16.46 9.08
C GLY A 26 7.64 16.71 10.26
N GLN A 27 8.08 17.48 11.27
CA GLN A 27 7.27 17.86 12.42
C GLN A 27 6.02 18.63 12.01
N LEU A 28 6.16 19.67 11.18
CA LEU A 28 5.02 20.46 10.70
C LEU A 28 4.05 19.61 9.86
N CYS A 29 4.55 18.68 9.05
CA CYS A 29 3.70 17.75 8.30
C CYS A 29 2.94 16.77 9.20
N GLN A 30 3.50 16.41 10.35
CA GLN A 30 2.86 15.53 11.33
C GLN A 30 1.81 16.27 12.17
N GLU A 31 2.07 17.52 12.53
CA GLU A 31 1.15 18.36 13.32
C GLU A 31 -0.07 18.83 12.51
N LEU A 32 0.12 19.10 11.22
CA LEU A 32 -0.95 19.57 10.36
C LEU A 32 -1.87 18.42 9.94
N GLN A 33 -3.17 18.59 10.17
CA GLN A 33 -4.18 17.61 9.74
C GLN A 33 -4.21 17.45 8.22
N SER A 34 -4.57 16.23 7.78
CA SER A 34 -4.46 15.68 6.43
C SER A 34 -5.13 16.47 5.29
N SER A 35 -5.90 17.53 5.59
CA SER A 35 -6.64 18.32 4.59
C SER A 35 -6.76 19.80 4.98
N SER A 36 -5.76 20.36 5.67
CA SER A 36 -5.77 21.79 5.98
C SER A 36 -5.16 22.62 4.83
N PRO A 37 -5.69 23.83 4.53
CA PRO A 37 -5.07 24.76 3.57
C PRO A 37 -3.62 25.11 3.94
N SER A 38 -3.28 25.02 5.22
CA SER A 38 -1.90 25.19 5.71
C SER A 38 -0.98 24.06 5.26
N LEU A 39 -1.47 22.81 5.24
CA LEU A 39 -0.72 21.65 4.76
C LEU A 39 -0.45 21.77 3.26
N GLU A 40 -1.45 22.19 2.48
CA GLU A 40 -1.28 22.40 1.04
C GLU A 40 -0.20 23.44 0.76
N LYS A 41 -0.25 24.60 1.43
CA LYS A 41 0.77 25.65 1.31
C LYS A 41 2.15 25.17 1.71
N LEU A 42 2.24 24.34 2.76
CA LEU A 42 3.51 23.77 3.21
C LEU A 42 4.10 22.81 2.15
N VAL A 43 3.27 21.89 1.65
CA VAL A 43 3.66 20.93 0.60
C VAL A 43 4.07 21.66 -0.68
N GLU A 44 3.29 22.64 -1.12
CA GLU A 44 3.60 23.45 -2.31
C GLU A 44 4.93 24.18 -2.17
N ALA A 45 5.19 24.78 -1.00
CA ALA A 45 6.46 25.43 -0.73
C ALA A 45 7.65 24.45 -0.80
N MET A 46 7.55 23.28 -0.16
CA MET A 46 8.63 22.27 -0.17
C MET A 46 8.86 21.66 -1.56
N MET A 47 7.78 21.39 -2.30
CA MET A 47 7.86 20.77 -3.63
C MET A 47 8.26 21.76 -4.72
N GLY A 48 8.10 23.06 -4.49
CA GLY A 48 8.59 24.14 -5.35
C GLY A 48 10.10 24.36 -5.27
N CYS A 49 10.76 23.89 -4.22
CA CYS A 49 12.21 24.05 -4.05
C CYS A 49 13.02 23.09 -4.93
N LYS A 50 14.21 23.53 -5.37
CA LYS A 50 15.19 22.68 -6.09
C LYS A 50 15.59 21.44 -5.28
N ASN A 51 15.57 21.56 -3.96
CA ASN A 51 16.00 20.55 -2.99
C ASN A 51 14.88 19.58 -2.55
N LYS A 52 13.75 19.52 -3.27
CA LYS A 52 12.60 18.68 -2.92
C LYS A 52 12.94 17.21 -2.63
N LYS A 53 13.96 16.64 -3.28
CA LYS A 53 14.41 15.26 -3.06
C LYS A 53 14.77 14.98 -1.59
N TYR A 54 15.39 15.94 -0.90
CA TYR A 54 15.79 15.79 0.51
C TYR A 54 14.60 15.84 1.47
N PHE A 55 13.49 16.46 1.08
CA PHE A 55 12.27 16.42 1.86
C PHE A 55 11.52 15.09 1.68
N LEU A 56 11.65 14.46 0.50
CA LEU A 56 11.03 13.17 0.18
C LEU A 56 11.75 11.95 0.78
N THR A 57 12.79 12.17 1.59
CA THR A 57 13.39 11.12 2.44
C THR A 57 12.61 10.96 3.75
N ASN A 58 11.80 11.95 4.15
CA ASN A 58 11.04 11.91 5.39
C ASN A 58 9.61 11.41 5.14
N ILE A 59 9.22 10.32 5.80
CA ILE A 59 7.92 9.68 5.62
C ILE A 59 6.72 10.59 5.96
N HIS A 60 6.86 11.50 6.92
CA HIS A 60 5.78 12.44 7.26
C HIS A 60 5.54 13.46 6.15
N VAL A 61 6.61 13.92 5.50
CA VAL A 61 6.51 14.79 4.33
C VAL A 61 5.91 14.03 3.15
N VAL A 62 6.35 12.79 2.90
CA VAL A 62 5.78 11.94 1.84
C VAL A 62 4.28 11.73 2.07
N ARG A 63 3.86 11.38 3.29
CA ARG A 63 2.45 11.23 3.68
C ARG A 63 1.66 12.51 3.44
N ALA A 64 2.18 13.66 3.84
CA ALA A 64 1.55 14.96 3.60
C ALA A 64 1.36 15.22 2.10
N CYS A 65 2.39 14.99 1.28
CA CYS A 65 2.31 15.17 -0.16
C CYS A 65 1.27 14.24 -0.80
N VAL A 66 1.24 12.96 -0.41
CA VAL A 66 0.23 12.00 -0.87
C VAL A 66 -1.18 12.46 -0.49
N SER A 67 -1.38 12.91 0.76
CA SER A 67 -2.67 13.40 1.24
C SER A 67 -3.18 14.59 0.43
N VAL A 68 -2.30 15.57 0.16
CA VAL A 68 -2.64 16.74 -0.67
C VAL A 68 -2.99 16.33 -2.09
N HIS A 69 -2.24 15.42 -2.72
CA HIS A 69 -2.55 14.93 -4.06
C HIS A 69 -3.88 14.17 -4.11
N ILE A 70 -4.18 13.33 -3.11
CA ILE A 70 -5.47 12.63 -2.99
C ILE A 70 -6.61 13.65 -2.91
N HIS A 71 -6.49 14.66 -2.04
CA HIS A 71 -7.54 15.69 -1.89
C HIS A 71 -7.80 16.46 -3.19
N LYS A 72 -6.75 16.68 -4.00
CA LYS A 72 -6.84 17.32 -5.32
C LYS A 72 -7.29 16.36 -6.44
N GLY A 73 -7.60 15.09 -6.15
CA GLY A 73 -7.95 14.06 -7.15
C GLY A 73 -6.78 13.63 -8.05
N GLN A 74 -5.54 13.96 -7.68
CA GLN A 74 -4.33 13.75 -8.47
C GLN A 74 -3.66 12.41 -8.13
N HIS A 75 -4.43 11.31 -8.18
CA HIS A 75 -3.96 9.96 -7.78
C HIS A 75 -2.70 9.51 -8.52
N ASP A 76 -2.61 9.78 -9.83
CA ASP A 76 -1.44 9.39 -10.63
C ASP A 76 -0.18 10.17 -10.22
N ALA A 77 -0.33 11.42 -9.74
CA ALA A 77 0.79 12.19 -9.21
C ALA A 77 1.26 11.63 -7.85
N ALA A 78 0.32 11.21 -7.00
CA ALA A 78 0.63 10.55 -5.73
C ALA A 78 1.38 9.23 -5.93
N CYS A 79 0.94 8.39 -6.89
CA CYS A 79 1.64 7.15 -7.26
C CYS A 79 3.08 7.43 -7.72
N ARG A 80 3.26 8.39 -8.65
CA ARG A 80 4.60 8.79 -9.11
C ARG A 80 5.48 9.28 -7.96
N LEU A 81 4.94 10.08 -7.04
CA LEU A 81 5.70 10.56 -5.88
C LEU A 81 6.23 9.41 -5.03
N LEU A 82 5.41 8.37 -4.78
CA LEU A 82 5.85 7.19 -4.04
C LEU A 82 6.92 6.38 -4.79
N GLU A 83 6.83 6.29 -6.11
CA GLU A 83 7.80 5.55 -6.93
C GLU A 83 9.22 6.15 -6.86
N TYR A 84 9.34 7.47 -6.68
CA TYR A 84 10.61 8.20 -6.68
C TYR A 84 11.05 8.68 -5.28
N CYS A 85 10.27 8.42 -4.23
CA CYS A 85 10.67 8.82 -2.88
C CYS A 85 11.79 7.93 -2.33
N GLU A 86 12.63 8.52 -1.50
CA GLU A 86 13.81 7.86 -0.90
C GLU A 86 13.57 7.52 0.58
N ALA A 87 12.33 7.58 1.05
CA ALA A 87 11.97 7.19 2.42
C ALA A 87 12.26 5.70 2.67
N GLU A 88 12.76 5.41 3.88
CA GLU A 88 13.24 4.08 4.27
C GLU A 88 12.10 3.17 4.74
N GLU A 89 11.00 3.74 5.23
CA GLU A 89 9.86 3.06 5.83
C GLU A 89 8.97 2.37 4.77
N LYS A 90 9.49 1.30 4.16
CA LYS A 90 8.82 0.59 3.04
C LYS A 90 7.40 0.13 3.37
N ASP A 91 7.15 -0.36 4.58
CA ASP A 91 5.81 -0.80 5.00
C ASP A 91 4.80 0.35 4.99
N GLU A 92 5.21 1.57 5.39
CA GLU A 92 4.35 2.75 5.36
C GLU A 92 4.10 3.22 3.92
N LEU A 93 5.11 3.18 3.05
CA LEU A 93 4.97 3.53 1.64
C LEU A 93 4.00 2.57 0.91
N VAL A 94 4.05 1.27 1.22
CA VAL A 94 3.10 0.29 0.69
C VAL A 94 1.67 0.58 1.20
N GLN A 95 1.52 1.00 2.45
CA GLN A 95 0.21 1.43 2.97
C GLN A 95 -0.32 2.67 2.23
N LEU A 96 0.53 3.68 1.97
CA LEU A 96 0.16 4.86 1.20
C LEU A 96 -0.25 4.51 -0.24
N TRP A 97 0.48 3.60 -0.88
CA TRP A 97 0.11 3.08 -2.21
C TRP A 97 -1.29 2.48 -2.21
N HIS A 98 -1.60 1.66 -1.20
CA HIS A 98 -2.93 1.08 -1.05
C HIS A 98 -4.00 2.15 -0.83
N GLU A 99 -3.72 3.17 -0.01
CA GLU A 99 -4.64 4.26 0.28
C GLU A 99 -5.00 5.05 -0.98
N ILE A 100 -4.01 5.43 -1.80
CA ILE A 100 -4.24 6.12 -3.09
C ILE A 100 -5.23 5.33 -3.96
N HIS A 101 -5.00 4.02 -4.10
CA HIS A 101 -5.88 3.19 -4.91
C HIS A 101 -7.25 2.95 -4.27
N TYR A 102 -7.36 2.93 -2.94
CA TYR A 102 -8.65 2.88 -2.27
C TYR A 102 -9.47 4.14 -2.55
N GLN A 103 -8.86 5.32 -2.39
CA GLN A 103 -9.50 6.60 -2.65
C GLN A 103 -9.95 6.72 -4.11
N ARG A 104 -9.09 6.34 -5.06
CA ARG A 104 -9.45 6.30 -6.49
C ARG A 104 -10.66 5.40 -6.79
N VAL A 105 -10.76 4.25 -6.12
CA VAL A 105 -11.90 3.33 -6.29
C VAL A 105 -13.16 3.87 -5.61
N MET A 106 -13.01 4.49 -4.43
CA MET A 106 -14.08 5.15 -3.68
C MET A 106 -14.70 6.29 -4.50
N GLU A 107 -13.89 7.18 -5.05
CA GLU A 107 -14.34 8.27 -5.94
C GLU A 107 -15.06 7.72 -7.18
N LYS A 108 -14.45 6.75 -7.88
CA LYS A 108 -15.04 6.15 -9.09
C LYS A 108 -16.43 5.56 -8.84
N HIS A 109 -16.66 5.02 -7.64
CA HIS A 109 -17.92 4.37 -7.29
C HIS A 109 -18.81 5.21 -6.36
N GLN A 110 -18.40 6.45 -6.06
CA GLN A 110 -19.08 7.36 -5.12
C GLN A 110 -19.40 6.67 -3.79
N LYS A 111 -18.38 6.10 -3.14
CA LYS A 111 -18.50 5.40 -1.86
C LYS A 111 -17.58 5.99 -0.81
N ASP A 112 -18.09 6.10 0.41
CA ASP A 112 -17.32 6.58 1.56
C ASP A 112 -16.43 5.49 2.18
N CYS A 113 -16.68 4.22 1.88
CA CYS A 113 -15.83 3.12 2.34
C CYS A 113 -15.81 1.92 1.38
N LEU A 114 -14.73 1.14 1.48
CA LEU A 114 -14.57 -0.14 0.80
C LEU A 114 -14.68 -1.30 1.80
N THR A 115 -15.46 -2.31 1.43
CA THR A 115 -15.49 -3.59 2.17
C THR A 115 -14.13 -4.29 2.13
N PRO A 116 -13.83 -5.20 3.09
CA PRO A 116 -12.58 -5.96 3.08
C PRO A 116 -12.30 -6.69 1.76
N LEU A 117 -13.35 -7.23 1.11
CA LEU A 117 -13.24 -7.88 -0.19
C LEU A 117 -12.89 -6.90 -1.31
N GLN A 118 -13.47 -5.69 -1.29
CA GLN A 118 -13.12 -4.64 -2.26
C GLN A 118 -11.69 -4.16 -2.07
N LYS A 119 -11.25 -3.91 -0.83
CA LYS A 119 -9.84 -3.57 -0.52
C LYS A 119 -8.89 -4.68 -1.00
N PHE A 120 -9.25 -5.95 -0.76
CA PHE A 120 -8.49 -7.09 -1.29
C PHE A 120 -8.39 -7.08 -2.82
N ARG A 121 -9.52 -6.92 -3.53
CA ARG A 121 -9.55 -6.87 -5.00
C ARG A 121 -8.75 -5.68 -5.54
N CYS A 122 -8.83 -4.53 -4.87
CA CYS A 122 -8.09 -3.33 -5.24
C CYS A 122 -6.58 -3.56 -5.14
N ARG A 123 -6.08 -4.07 -4.02
CA ARG A 123 -4.65 -4.42 -3.86
C ARG A 123 -4.18 -5.47 -4.87
N LYS A 124 -5.03 -6.44 -5.20
CA LYS A 124 -4.70 -7.47 -6.19
C LYS A 124 -4.58 -6.89 -7.60
N ARG A 125 -5.43 -5.91 -7.95
CA ARG A 125 -5.41 -5.25 -9.26
C ARG A 125 -4.28 -4.22 -9.37
N ASN A 126 -3.91 -3.59 -8.26
CA ASN A 126 -2.92 -2.52 -8.20
C ASN A 126 -1.77 -2.90 -7.25
N PRO A 127 -0.92 -3.87 -7.63
CA PRO A 127 0.23 -4.25 -6.80
C PRO A 127 1.20 -3.06 -6.64
N PRO A 128 1.85 -2.89 -5.47
CA PRO A 128 2.92 -1.92 -5.32
C PRO A 128 4.05 -2.17 -6.32
N PRO A 129 4.70 -1.10 -6.82
CA PRO A 129 5.85 -1.22 -7.70
C PRO A 129 7.06 -1.81 -6.97
N ILE A 130 8.01 -2.33 -7.73
CA ILE A 130 9.24 -2.97 -7.21
C ILE A 130 10.07 -1.99 -6.36
N SER A 131 10.00 -0.68 -6.65
CA SER A 131 10.68 0.35 -5.85
C SER A 131 10.18 0.45 -4.40
N LEU A 132 8.93 0.06 -4.15
CA LEU A 132 8.33 0.02 -2.81
C LEU A 132 8.41 -1.36 -2.17
N CYS A 133 8.41 -2.43 -2.97
CA CYS A 133 8.44 -3.81 -2.50
C CYS A 133 9.37 -4.66 -3.38
N PRO A 134 10.69 -4.66 -3.11
CA PRO A 134 11.69 -5.37 -3.92
C PRO A 134 11.48 -6.89 -3.94
N GLU A 135 11.05 -7.48 -2.82
CA GLU A 135 10.75 -8.91 -2.71
C GLU A 135 9.47 -9.31 -3.46
N GLY A 136 8.74 -8.33 -3.98
CA GLY A 136 7.44 -8.51 -4.61
C GLY A 136 6.35 -8.91 -3.62
N LEU A 137 5.10 -8.82 -4.06
CA LEU A 137 3.99 -9.35 -3.26
C LEU A 137 4.15 -10.87 -3.12
N LYS A 138 4.20 -11.36 -1.88
CA LYS A 138 4.21 -12.81 -1.58
C LYS A 138 3.18 -13.53 -2.44
N MET A 139 3.65 -14.48 -3.25
CA MET A 139 2.78 -15.33 -4.06
C MET A 139 1.79 -16.06 -3.14
N ARG A 140 0.50 -15.70 -3.24
CA ARG A 140 -0.57 -16.32 -2.46
C ARG A 140 -1.07 -17.64 -3.05
N ASN A 141 -0.54 -18.05 -4.19
CA ASN A 141 -0.89 -19.31 -4.80
C ASN A 141 -0.08 -20.43 -4.15
N TYR A 142 -0.74 -21.54 -3.81
CA TYR A 142 -0.04 -22.75 -3.42
C TYR A 142 0.87 -23.23 -4.57
N SER A 143 1.96 -23.94 -4.21
CA SER A 143 2.83 -24.58 -5.18
C SER A 143 2.03 -25.47 -6.13
N GLU A 144 2.56 -25.73 -7.33
CA GLU A 144 1.89 -26.61 -8.29
C GLU A 144 1.65 -28.00 -7.69
N GLU A 145 2.61 -28.52 -6.93
CA GLU A 145 2.50 -29.80 -6.21
C GLU A 145 1.30 -29.84 -5.26
N VAL A 146 1.17 -28.84 -4.38
CA VAL A 146 0.05 -28.75 -3.44
C VAL A 146 -1.28 -28.62 -4.20
N ARG A 147 -1.32 -27.82 -5.27
CA ARG A 147 -2.52 -27.67 -6.10
C ARG A 147 -2.91 -28.99 -6.77
N GLN A 148 -1.94 -29.74 -7.29
CA GLN A 148 -2.18 -31.06 -7.89
C GLN A 148 -2.66 -32.07 -6.86
N ARG A 149 -2.05 -32.13 -5.67
CA ARG A 149 -2.44 -33.04 -4.58
C ARG A 149 -3.89 -32.81 -4.16
N LEU A 150 -4.28 -31.55 -3.93
CA LEU A 150 -5.65 -31.19 -3.55
C LEU A 150 -6.67 -31.50 -4.66
N ARG A 151 -6.33 -31.24 -5.92
CA ARG A 151 -7.18 -31.58 -7.08
C ARG A 151 -7.35 -33.09 -7.26
N ARG A 152 -6.27 -33.87 -7.15
CA ARG A 152 -6.33 -35.34 -7.22
C ARG A 152 -7.24 -35.90 -6.13
N PHE A 153 -7.05 -35.47 -4.88
CA PHE A 153 -7.93 -35.90 -3.79
C PHE A 153 -9.42 -35.55 -4.06
N ALA A 154 -9.68 -34.35 -4.58
CA ALA A 154 -11.05 -33.93 -4.88
C ALA A 154 -11.72 -34.77 -5.98
N ALA A 155 -10.95 -35.24 -6.95
CA ALA A 155 -11.42 -36.04 -8.08
C ALA A 155 -11.51 -37.54 -7.74
N GLU A 156 -10.51 -38.08 -7.05
CA GLU A 156 -10.36 -39.51 -6.78
C GLU A 156 -11.04 -39.96 -5.49
N VAL A 157 -11.17 -39.07 -4.48
CA VAL A 157 -11.68 -39.42 -3.15
C VAL A 157 -12.99 -38.69 -2.85
N THR A 158 -12.96 -37.37 -2.66
CA THR A 158 -14.16 -36.57 -2.39
C THR A 158 -13.91 -35.07 -2.43
N ALA A 159 -14.90 -34.31 -2.90
CA ALA A 159 -14.93 -32.85 -2.80
C ALA A 159 -15.39 -32.32 -1.42
N ASN A 160 -15.83 -33.21 -0.51
CA ASN A 160 -16.32 -32.89 0.83
C ASN A 160 -15.52 -33.65 1.91
N PRO A 161 -14.22 -33.35 2.10
CA PRO A 161 -13.41 -34.06 3.08
C PRO A 161 -13.92 -33.82 4.52
N ASN A 162 -13.99 -34.89 5.31
CA ASN A 162 -14.30 -34.82 6.74
C ASN A 162 -13.10 -34.26 7.54
N MET A 163 -13.24 -34.11 8.86
CA MET A 163 -12.18 -33.54 9.72
C MET A 163 -10.85 -34.31 9.62
N LYS A 164 -10.88 -35.63 9.76
CA LYS A 164 -9.70 -36.50 9.69
C LYS A 164 -8.99 -36.41 8.32
N GLN A 165 -9.76 -36.39 7.24
CA GLN A 165 -9.22 -36.23 5.88
C GLN A 165 -8.59 -34.85 5.67
N ARG A 166 -9.21 -33.77 6.19
CA ARG A 166 -8.66 -32.41 6.13
C ARG A 166 -7.34 -32.30 6.89
N GLU A 167 -7.25 -32.91 8.07
CA GLU A 167 -6.01 -32.94 8.86
C GLU A 167 -4.91 -33.74 8.18
N GLY A 168 -5.24 -34.88 7.56
CA GLY A 168 -4.29 -35.65 6.75
C GLY A 168 -3.74 -34.82 5.59
N LEU A 169 -4.63 -34.20 4.80
CA LEU A 169 -4.23 -33.34 3.69
C LEU A 169 -3.42 -32.12 4.14
N ALA A 170 -3.77 -31.53 5.28
CA ALA A 170 -3.02 -30.42 5.88
C ALA A 170 -1.58 -30.82 6.18
N ARG A 171 -1.37 -31.99 6.80
CA ARG A 171 -0.03 -32.54 7.04
C ARG A 171 0.72 -32.82 5.73
N ASP A 172 0.08 -33.51 4.79
CA ASP A 172 0.69 -33.89 3.50
C ASP A 172 1.10 -32.69 2.64
N THR A 173 0.35 -31.58 2.74
CA THR A 173 0.58 -30.38 1.90
C THR A 173 1.28 -29.25 2.64
N ASN A 174 1.66 -29.47 3.91
CA ASN A 174 2.17 -28.44 4.81
C ASN A 174 1.27 -27.18 4.85
N LEU A 175 -0.05 -27.40 4.87
CA LEU A 175 -1.06 -26.37 4.98
C LEU A 175 -1.75 -26.45 6.34
N GLN A 176 -2.35 -25.34 6.76
CA GLN A 176 -3.26 -25.35 7.90
C GLN A 176 -4.59 -26.04 7.53
N PRO A 177 -5.24 -26.78 8.45
CA PRO A 177 -6.54 -27.41 8.17
C PRO A 177 -7.60 -26.42 7.66
N THR A 178 -7.57 -25.18 8.11
CA THR A 178 -8.43 -24.08 7.65
C THR A 178 -8.17 -23.70 6.18
N GLN A 179 -6.90 -23.72 5.74
CA GLN A 179 -6.51 -23.48 4.35
C GLN A 179 -7.03 -24.59 3.43
N VAL A 180 -6.90 -25.84 3.84
CA VAL A 180 -7.46 -27.00 3.12
C VAL A 180 -8.98 -26.89 3.05
N TYR A 181 -9.65 -26.60 4.16
CA TYR A 181 -11.10 -26.38 4.19
C TYR A 181 -11.55 -25.30 3.20
N ASN A 182 -10.89 -24.13 3.22
CA ASN A 182 -11.20 -23.02 2.33
C ASN A 182 -10.95 -23.36 0.86
N TRP A 183 -9.91 -24.15 0.57
CA TRP A 183 -9.64 -24.63 -0.78
C TRP A 183 -10.79 -25.49 -1.31
N PHE A 184 -11.25 -26.49 -0.54
CA PHE A 184 -12.37 -27.36 -0.95
C PHE A 184 -13.70 -26.60 -1.03
N ALA A 185 -13.94 -25.66 -0.12
CA ALA A 185 -15.11 -24.78 -0.20
C ALA A 185 -15.11 -23.97 -1.52
N ASN A 186 -13.97 -23.41 -1.91
CA ASN A 186 -13.83 -22.68 -3.17
C ASN A 186 -13.90 -23.60 -4.39
N TYR A 187 -13.32 -24.81 -4.32
CA TYR A 187 -13.40 -25.81 -5.38
C TYR A 187 -14.86 -26.13 -5.69
N ARG A 188 -15.67 -26.48 -4.68
CA ARG A 188 -17.09 -26.79 -4.88
C ARG A 188 -17.89 -25.61 -5.42
N ARG A 189 -17.62 -24.38 -4.98
CA ARG A 189 -18.28 -23.18 -5.53
C ARG A 189 -18.02 -23.02 -7.02
N ARG A 190 -16.80 -23.31 -7.48
CA ARG A 190 -16.43 -23.21 -8.90
C ARG A 190 -17.03 -24.31 -9.76
N GLN A 191 -17.26 -25.50 -9.21
CA GLN A 191 -17.92 -26.61 -9.94
C GLN A 191 -19.43 -26.39 -10.12
N LYS A 192 -20.04 -25.50 -9.34
CA LYS A 192 -21.48 -25.17 -9.42
C LYS A 192 -21.76 -23.94 -10.30
N SER A 193 -20.71 -23.25 -10.74
CA SER A 193 -20.78 -22.05 -11.58
C SER A 193 -20.47 -22.39 -13.02
#